data_AF-A0A9D2D791-F1
#
_entry.id   AF-A0A9D2D791-F1
#
_cell.length_a   1.000
_cell.length_b   1.000
_cell.length_c   1.000
_cell.angle_alpha   90.00
_cell.angle_beta   90.00
_cell.angle_gamma   90.00
#
_symmetry.space_group_name_H-M   'P 1'
#
loop_
_entity.id
_entity.type
_entity.pdbx_description
1 polymer ?
#
loop_
_entity_poly.entity_id
_entity_poly.type
_entity_poly.pdbx_seq_one_letter_code
_entity_poly.pdbx_strand_id
1 'polypeptide(L)'
;MNRGKKRRELTPHERMRWMYKVQSNQKGRVQFITFLQRQEISPQRFVKFSVYRELTGLQIENRLYYVKSGKLKYCYINRMGCKVTYIYDTIPEWAEPELLELYKQKTAEFNGQK
;
A
#
# COMPACT_ATOMS: atom_id res chain seq x y z
N MET A 1 11.37 -10.44 27.61
CA MET A 1 10.46 -9.90 26.58
C MET A 1 11.19 -8.84 25.76
N ASN A 2 11.69 -9.20 24.57
CA ASN A 2 12.33 -8.25 23.66
C ASN A 2 11.26 -7.29 23.10
N ARG A 3 11.14 -6.10 23.68
CA ARG A 3 10.40 -4.99 23.08
C ARG A 3 11.12 -4.68 21.77
N GLY A 4 10.56 -5.13 20.64
CA GLY A 4 11.16 -4.96 19.33
C GLY A 4 11.58 -3.51 19.12
N LYS A 5 12.81 -3.30 18.65
CA LYS A 5 13.39 -1.98 18.38
C LYS A 5 12.34 -1.07 17.72
N LYS A 6 12.21 0.16 18.22
CA LYS A 6 11.29 1.14 17.62
C LYS A 6 11.73 1.37 16.17
N ARG A 7 10.80 1.60 15.24
CA ARG A 7 11.12 1.78 13.79
C ARG A 7 12.28 2.76 13.51
N ARG A 8 12.47 3.75 14.39
CA ARG A 8 13.56 4.74 14.32
C ARG A 8 14.96 4.14 14.54
N GLU A 9 15.06 3.06 15.30
CA GLU A 9 16.29 2.35 15.70
C GLU A 9 16.69 1.24 14.71
N LEU A 10 15.86 0.99 13.69
CA LEU A 10 16.16 0.01 12.65
C LEU A 10 17.24 0.57 11.70
N THR A 11 18.23 -0.26 11.40
CA THR A 11 19.20 -0.03 10.31
C THR A 11 18.48 0.06 8.96
N PRO A 12 19.09 0.64 7.90
CA PRO A 12 18.46 0.71 6.57
C PRO A 12 17.97 -0.65 6.05
N HIS A 13 18.76 -1.70 6.24
CA HIS A 13 18.41 -3.07 5.83
C HIS A 13 17.24 -3.65 6.66
N GLU A 14 17.21 -3.43 7.97
CA GLU A 14 16.08 -3.83 8.81
C GLU A 14 14.80 -3.05 8.45
N ARG A 15 14.89 -1.76 8.13
CA ARG A 15 13.76 -0.96 7.65
C ARG A 15 13.19 -1.52 6.35
N MET A 16 14.06 -1.93 5.43
CA MET A 16 13.67 -2.56 4.17
C MET A 16 12.93 -3.88 4.43
N ARG A 17 13.46 -4.78 5.27
CA ARG A 17 12.74 -6.01 5.67
C ARG A 17 11.40 -5.71 6.34
N TRP A 18 11.35 -4.71 7.20
CA TRP A 18 10.12 -4.29 7.86
C TRP A 18 9.06 -3.76 6.87
N MET A 19 9.48 -3.05 5.82
CA MET A 19 8.58 -2.60 4.76
C MET A 19 7.88 -3.76 4.06
N TYR A 20 8.60 -4.85 3.79
CA TYR A 20 8.07 -6.03 3.12
C TYR A 20 7.25 -6.95 4.03
N LYS A 21 7.39 -6.81 5.35
CA LYS A 21 6.68 -7.66 6.31
C LYS A 21 5.18 -7.39 6.29
N VAL A 22 4.38 -8.44 6.15
CA VAL A 22 2.93 -8.39 6.36
C VAL A 22 2.67 -8.40 7.86
N GLN A 23 1.97 -7.38 8.36
CA GLN A 23 1.57 -7.30 9.76
C GLN A 23 0.32 -8.13 10.01
N SER A 24 0.05 -8.51 11.27
CA SER A 24 -1.10 -9.36 11.62
C SER A 24 -2.43 -8.72 11.21
N ASN A 25 -2.57 -7.41 11.36
CA ASN A 25 -3.74 -6.66 10.93
C ASN A 25 -3.85 -6.49 9.39
N GLN A 26 -2.84 -6.87 8.62
CA GLN A 26 -2.82 -6.79 7.16
C GLN A 26 -3.08 -8.16 6.51
N LYS A 27 -2.77 -9.25 7.19
CA LYS A 27 -2.88 -10.61 6.65
C LYS A 27 -4.29 -10.90 6.13
N GLY A 28 -4.37 -11.45 4.91
CA GLY A 28 -5.64 -11.82 4.27
C GLY A 28 -6.57 -10.66 3.87
N ARG A 29 -6.12 -9.41 3.97
CA ARG A 29 -6.94 -8.26 3.53
C ARG A 29 -6.93 -8.12 2.01
N VAL A 30 -8.13 -8.02 1.43
CA VAL A 30 -8.35 -7.62 0.03
C VAL A 30 -9.51 -6.61 0.03
N GLN A 31 -9.22 -5.33 -0.17
CA GLN A 31 -10.24 -4.26 -0.02
C GLN A 31 -9.89 -3.02 -0.84
N PHE A 32 -10.90 -2.35 -1.38
CA PHE A 32 -10.72 -1.05 -2.06
C PHE A 32 -10.51 0.05 -1.02
N ILE A 33 -9.62 0.99 -1.33
CA ILE A 33 -9.19 2.03 -0.39
C ILE A 33 -8.89 3.36 -1.09
N THR A 34 -8.93 4.43 -0.31
CA THR A 34 -8.22 5.68 -0.60
C THR A 34 -6.99 5.77 0.30
N PHE A 35 -5.87 6.24 -0.23
CA PHE A 35 -4.63 6.39 0.52
C PHE A 35 -3.82 7.60 0.08
N LEU A 36 -3.12 8.20 1.04
CA LEU A 36 -2.08 9.18 0.78
C LEU A 36 -0.77 8.47 0.48
N GLN A 37 -0.07 8.92 -0.55
CA GLN A 37 1.28 8.51 -0.90
C GLN A 37 2.18 9.73 -0.91
N ARG A 38 3.24 9.71 -0.10
CA ARG A 38 4.33 10.69 -0.19
C ARG A 38 5.13 10.46 -1.48
N GLN A 39 5.18 11.48 -2.32
CA GLN A 39 6.08 11.56 -3.46
C GLN A 39 7.19 12.57 -3.13
N GLU A 40 8.43 12.14 -3.28
CA GLU A 40 9.57 13.05 -3.27
C GLU A 40 9.67 13.66 -4.66
N ILE A 41 9.45 14.97 -4.75
CA ILE A 41 9.64 15.74 -5.97
C ILE A 41 10.91 16.54 -5.77
N SER A 42 11.83 16.43 -6.72
CA SER A 42 13.08 17.20 -6.75
C SER A 42 13.02 18.19 -7.92
N PRO A 43 12.31 19.32 -7.79
CA PRO A 43 12.21 20.30 -8.87
C PRO A 43 13.58 20.93 -9.21
N GLN A 44 14.50 20.99 -8.25
CA GLN A 44 15.89 21.43 -8.42
C GLN A 44 16.82 20.54 -7.59
N ARG A 45 18.09 20.39 -8.01
CA ARG A 45 19.10 19.46 -7.46
C ARG A 45 19.30 19.50 -5.92
N PHE A 46 18.75 20.49 -5.22
CA PHE A 46 19.02 20.75 -3.80
C PHE A 46 17.78 20.95 -2.92
N VAL A 47 16.57 20.96 -3.47
CA VAL A 47 15.34 21.16 -2.66
C VAL A 47 14.42 19.95 -2.80
N LYS A 48 14.31 19.18 -1.72
CA LYS A 48 13.42 18.02 -1.62
C LYS A 48 12.10 18.44 -1.00
N PHE A 49 11.07 18.59 -1.82
CA PHE A 49 9.70 18.76 -1.32
C PHE A 49 9.02 17.40 -1.21
N SER A 50 8.26 17.23 -0.13
CA SER A 50 7.42 16.05 0.07
C SER A 50 5.99 16.45 -0.16
N VAL A 51 5.43 16.02 -1.29
CA VAL A 51 4.03 16.23 -1.60
C VAL A 51 3.29 14.93 -1.29
N TYR A 52 2.16 15.05 -0.59
CA TYR A 52 1.25 13.93 -0.41
C TYR A 52 0.24 13.97 -1.54
N ARG A 53 0.15 12.88 -2.29
CA ARG A 53 -0.88 12.69 -3.29
C ARG A 53 -1.89 11.69 -2.76
N GLU A 54 -3.16 12.07 -2.80
CA GLU A 54 -4.24 11.12 -2.59
C GLU A 54 -4.46 10.28 -3.84
N LEU A 55 -4.60 8.97 -3.64
CA LEU A 55 -4.81 7.97 -4.65
C LEU A 55 -5.92 7.02 -4.18
N THR A 56 -6.65 6.48 -5.14
CA THR A 56 -7.58 5.37 -4.94
C THR A 56 -6.96 4.09 -5.47
N GLY A 57 -7.30 2.95 -4.87
CA GLY A 57 -6.71 1.68 -5.27
C GLY A 57 -7.18 0.48 -4.48
N LEU A 58 -6.50 -0.65 -4.68
CA LEU A 58 -6.79 -1.92 -4.02
C LEU A 58 -5.68 -2.26 -3.02
N GLN A 59 -6.05 -2.49 -1.77
CA GLN A 59 -5.16 -3.09 -0.78
C GLN A 59 -5.20 -4.62 -0.89
N ILE A 60 -4.03 -5.23 -1.01
CA ILE A 60 -3.82 -6.67 -0.83
C ILE A 60 -2.71 -6.85 0.19
N GLU A 61 -3.08 -7.33 1.38
CA GLU A 61 -2.23 -7.40 2.55
C GLU A 61 -1.50 -6.08 2.85
N ASN A 62 -0.17 -6.05 2.65
CA ASN A 62 0.67 -4.87 2.87
C ASN A 62 0.96 -4.08 1.57
N ARG A 63 0.40 -4.50 0.44
CA ARG A 63 0.56 -3.83 -0.87
C ARG A 63 -0.67 -3.01 -1.21
N LEU A 64 -0.43 -1.81 -1.72
CA LEU A 64 -1.46 -0.89 -2.22
C LEU A 64 -1.26 -0.76 -3.72
N TYR A 65 -2.18 -1.33 -4.48
CA TYR A 65 -2.22 -1.32 -5.94
C TYR A 65 -3.03 -0.12 -6.44
N TYR A 66 -2.59 0.53 -7.51
CA TYR A 66 -3.27 1.67 -8.13
C TYR A 66 -2.92 1.73 -9.62
N VAL A 67 -3.79 2.31 -10.44
CA VAL A 67 -3.55 2.49 -11.87
C VAL A 67 -2.95 3.87 -12.09
N LYS A 68 -1.85 3.95 -12.86
CA LYS A 68 -1.26 5.22 -13.29
C LYS A 68 -0.90 5.12 -14.76
N SER A 69 -1.52 5.97 -15.58
CA SER A 69 -1.32 5.99 -17.04
C SER A 69 -1.59 4.62 -17.68
N GLY A 70 -2.72 3.99 -17.33
CA GLY A 70 -3.13 2.68 -17.84
C GLY A 70 -2.24 1.51 -17.42
N LYS A 71 -1.39 1.69 -16.39
CA LYS A 71 -0.51 0.64 -15.88
C LYS A 71 -0.74 0.42 -14.41
N LEU A 72 -0.90 -0.85 -14.04
CA LEU A 72 -0.94 -1.26 -12.65
C LEU A 72 0.40 -0.98 -11.97
N LYS A 73 0.36 -0.25 -10.87
CA LYS A 73 1.49 0.06 -10.00
C LYS A 73 1.15 -0.38 -8.59
N TYR A 74 2.17 -0.55 -7.75
CA TYR A 74 1.96 -0.80 -6.34
C TYR A 74 2.98 -0.09 -5.47
N CYS A 75 2.62 0.09 -4.20
CA CYS A 75 3.54 0.48 -3.14
C CYS A 75 3.22 -0.28 -1.85
N TYR A 76 4.10 -0.21 -0.86
CA TYR A 76 3.86 -0.86 0.43
C TYR A 76 3.20 0.11 1.41
N ILE A 77 2.16 -0.33 2.12
CA ILE A 77 1.51 0.45 3.19
C ILE A 77 2.51 0.82 4.30
N ASN A 78 3.50 -0.04 4.53
CA ASN A 78 4.56 0.17 5.50
C ASN A 78 5.64 1.17 5.01
N ARG A 79 5.62 1.59 3.74
CA ARG A 79 6.56 2.59 3.24
C ARG A 79 6.30 3.95 3.92
N MET A 80 7.35 4.73 4.17
CA MET A 80 7.20 6.07 4.74
C MET A 80 6.26 6.92 3.87
N GLY A 81 5.24 7.49 4.51
CA GLY A 81 4.29 8.41 3.88
C GLY A 81 3.16 7.74 3.12
N CYS A 82 3.01 6.41 3.16
CA CYS A 82 1.78 5.74 2.77
C CYS A 82 0.82 5.69 3.97
N LYS A 83 -0.42 6.15 3.81
CA LYS A 83 -1.46 6.08 4.84
C LYS A 83 -2.81 5.83 4.19
N VAL A 84 -3.47 4.75 4.56
CA VAL A 84 -4.88 4.52 4.19
C VAL A 84 -5.75 5.56 4.89
N THR A 85 -6.54 6.30 4.10
CA THR A 85 -7.45 7.36 4.59
C THR A 85 -8.89 6.90 4.60
N TYR A 86 -9.28 6.03 3.66
CA TYR A 86 -10.63 5.50 3.58
C TYR A 86 -10.61 4.04 3.11
N ILE A 87 -11.57 3.25 3.60
CA ILE A 87 -11.79 1.86 3.19
C ILE A 87 -13.22 1.78 2.68
N TYR A 88 -13.40 1.20 1.49
CA TYR A 88 -14.72 1.03 0.88
C TYR A 88 -15.30 -0.31 1.30
N ASP A 89 -16.57 -0.31 1.69
CA ASP A 89 -17.31 -1.53 2.07
C ASP A 89 -17.71 -2.37 0.85
N THR A 90 -17.85 -1.72 -0.31
CA THR A 90 -18.25 -2.32 -1.58
C THR A 90 -17.25 -1.98 -2.69
N ILE A 91 -17.42 -2.61 -3.85
CA ILE A 91 -16.63 -2.29 -5.04
C ILE A 91 -17.04 -0.89 -5.52
N PRO A 92 -16.12 0.09 -5.54
CA PRO A 92 -16.44 1.45 -5.93
C PRO A 92 -16.50 1.61 -7.45
N GLU A 93 -17.25 2.61 -7.92
CA GLU A 93 -17.47 2.87 -9.35
C GLU A 93 -16.19 3.24 -10.12
N TRP A 94 -15.21 3.83 -9.44
CA TRP A 94 -13.91 4.18 -10.05
C TRP A 94 -12.98 2.98 -10.24
N ALA A 95 -13.35 1.79 -9.76
CA ALA A 95 -12.48 0.62 -9.79
C ALA A 95 -12.19 0.19 -11.23
N GLU A 96 -10.96 0.48 -11.67
CA GLU A 96 -10.48 0.13 -13.01
C GLU A 96 -10.47 -1.40 -13.23
N PRO A 97 -10.66 -1.89 -14.47
CA PRO A 97 -10.69 -3.32 -14.80
C PRO A 97 -9.52 -4.12 -14.23
N GLU A 98 -8.30 -3.58 -14.27
CA GLU A 98 -7.10 -4.25 -13.76
C GLU A 98 -7.14 -4.45 -12.24
N LEU A 99 -7.77 -3.54 -11.50
CA LEU A 99 -7.96 -3.69 -10.06
C LEU A 99 -9.07 -4.69 -9.75
N LEU A 100 -10.14 -4.71 -10.56
CA LEU A 100 -11.25 -5.66 -10.41
C LEU A 100 -10.80 -7.10 -10.67
N GLU A 101 -10.01 -7.33 -11.71
CA GLU A 101 -9.46 -8.66 -12.01
C GLU A 101 -8.59 -9.17 -10.86
N LEU A 102 -7.69 -8.30 -10.37
CA LEU A 102 -6.82 -8.62 -9.25
C LEU A 102 -7.61 -8.87 -7.95
N TYR A 103 -8.66 -8.08 -7.70
CA TYR A 103 -9.57 -8.27 -6.56
C TYR A 103 -10.23 -9.64 -6.61
N LYS A 104 -10.82 -10.02 -7.75
CA LYS A 104 -11.47 -11.32 -7.93
C LYS A 104 -10.50 -12.48 -7.72
N GLN A 105 -9.33 -12.41 -8.36
CA GLN A 105 -8.30 -13.44 -8.25
C GLN A 105 -7.86 -13.63 -6.79
N LYS A 106 -7.52 -12.55 -6.09
CA LYS A 106 -7.02 -12.64 -4.71
C LYS A 106 -8.11 -13.02 -3.71
N THR A 107 -9.33 -12.52 -3.89
CA THR A 107 -10.45 -12.93 -3.04
C THR A 107 -10.73 -14.43 -3.18
N ALA A 108 -10.66 -14.98 -4.41
CA ALA A 108 -10.80 -16.41 -4.63
C ALA A 108 -9.65 -17.22 -3.99
N GLU A 109 -8.40 -16.77 -4.13
CA GLU A 109 -7.25 -17.41 -3.48
C GLU A 109 -7.40 -17.47 -1.95
N PHE A 110 -7.82 -16.36 -1.30
CA PHE A 110 -7.99 -16.34 0.15
C PHE A 110 -9.20 -17.11 0.64
N ASN A 111 -10.29 -17.17 -0.15
CA ASN A 111 -11.47 -17.95 0.20
C ASN A 111 -11.29 -19.45 -0.04
N GLY A 112 -10.49 -19.85 -1.03
CA GLY A 112 -10.16 -21.26 -1.32
C GLY A 112 -9.08 -21.85 -0.41
N GLN A 113 -8.44 -21.04 0.43
CA GLN A 113 -7.48 -21.48 1.45
C GLN A 113 -8.11 -21.72 2.83
N LYS A 114 -9.44 -21.67 2.94
CA LYS A 114 -10.18 -21.99 4.17
C LYS A 114 -10.42 -23.48 4.31
#